data_AF-A0A7M2XJN8-F1
#
_entry.id   AF-A0A7M2XJN8-F1
#
_cell.length_a   1.000
_cell.length_b   1.000
_cell.length_c   1.000
_cell.angle_alpha   90.00
_cell.angle_beta   90.00
_cell.angle_gamma   90.00
#
_symmetry.space_group_name_H-M   'P 1'
#
loop_
_entity.id
_entity.type
_entity.pdbx_description
1 polymer ?
#
loop_
_entity_poly.entity_id
_entity_poly.type
_entity_poly.pdbx_seq_one_letter_code
_entity_poly.pdbx_strand_id
1 'polypeptide(L)'
;MKLISSKAFAQYVQHRGFTARSLAVATDKELKRMKAMRGDKPAGCSRSLIGHLMSGHRNTCLPHTARAIERVLDAPEGSLFVPQVLPVVRNTAA
;
A
#
# COMPACT_ATOMS: atom_id res chain seq x y z
N MET A 1 2.29 1.23 7.24
CA MET A 1 0.82 1.35 7.17
C MET A 1 0.21 -0.04 7.28
N LYS A 2 -0.91 -0.16 7.98
CA LYS A 2 -1.65 -1.41 8.14
C LYS A 2 -2.97 -1.32 7.37
N LEU A 3 -3.25 -2.34 6.57
CA LEU A 3 -4.51 -2.50 5.86
C LEU A 3 -5.63 -2.81 6.86
N ILE A 4 -6.76 -2.12 6.75
CA ILE A 4 -7.91 -2.31 7.65
C ILE A 4 -8.53 -3.69 7.44
N SER A 5 -8.77 -4.08 6.18
CA SER A 5 -9.35 -5.37 5.83
C SER A 5 -8.90 -5.82 4.45
N SER A 6 -8.34 -7.03 4.36
CA SER A 6 -7.96 -7.66 3.09
C SER A 6 -9.17 -7.92 2.20
N LYS A 7 -10.30 -8.32 2.80
CA LYS A 7 -11.56 -8.57 2.08
C LYS A 7 -12.13 -7.29 1.49
N ALA A 8 -12.20 -6.21 2.30
CA ALA A 8 -12.67 -4.92 1.82
C ALA A 8 -11.76 -4.38 0.71
N PHE A 9 -10.44 -4.53 0.88
CA PHE A 9 -9.48 -4.17 -0.15
C PHE A 9 -9.71 -4.93 -1.45
N ALA A 10 -9.83 -6.26 -1.39
CA ALA A 10 -10.07 -7.07 -2.59
C ALA A 10 -11.39 -6.71 -3.29
N GLN A 11 -12.46 -6.47 -2.54
CA GLN A 11 -13.74 -6.01 -3.07
C GLN A 11 -13.62 -4.64 -3.75
N TYR A 12 -12.89 -3.71 -3.14
CA TYR A 12 -12.69 -2.37 -3.70
C TYR A 12 -11.87 -2.40 -4.99
N VAL A 13 -10.82 -3.23 -5.03
CA VAL A 13 -10.00 -3.48 -6.22
C VAL A 13 -10.86 -4.01 -7.37
N GLN A 14 -11.71 -5.01 -7.09
CA GLN A 14 -12.63 -5.57 -8.07
C GLN A 14 -13.70 -4.57 -8.53
N HIS A 15 -14.28 -3.82 -7.58
CA HIS A 15 -15.30 -2.80 -7.87
C HIS A 15 -14.77 -1.70 -8.79
N ARG A 16 -13.51 -1.30 -8.63
CA ARG A 16 -12.81 -0.34 -9.49
C ARG A 16 -12.26 -0.95 -10.79
N GLY A 17 -12.59 -2.22 -11.09
CA GLY A 17 -12.20 -2.89 -12.33
C GLY A 17 -10.72 -3.28 -12.41
N PHE A 18 -10.01 -3.30 -11.28
CA PHE A 18 -8.60 -3.67 -11.25
C PHE A 18 -8.40 -5.16 -10.97
N THR A 19 -7.28 -5.68 -11.48
CA THR A 19 -6.70 -6.96 -11.09
C THR A 19 -5.45 -6.69 -10.25
N ALA A 20 -4.93 -7.69 -9.54
CA ALA A 20 -3.66 -7.54 -8.81
C ALA A 20 -2.51 -7.06 -9.73
N ARG A 21 -2.51 -7.50 -11.00
CA ARG A 21 -1.52 -7.09 -12.00
C ARG A 21 -1.72 -5.63 -12.42
N SER A 22 -2.92 -5.27 -12.86
CA SER A 22 -3.17 -3.91 -13.36
C SER A 22 -3.07 -2.87 -12.25
N LEU A 23 -3.47 -3.23 -11.02
CA LEU A 23 -3.28 -2.37 -9.86
C LEU A 23 -1.80 -2.13 -9.58
N ALA A 24 -0.98 -3.19 -9.53
CA ALA A 24 0.46 -3.04 -9.28
C ALA A 24 1.13 -2.12 -10.32
N VAL A 25 0.77 -2.27 -11.60
CA VAL A 25 1.29 -1.39 -12.67
C VAL A 25 0.83 0.05 -12.50
N ALA A 26 -0.44 0.27 -12.18
CA ALA A 26 -0.99 1.61 -11.96
C ALA A 26 -0.38 2.27 -10.71
N THR A 27 -0.23 1.54 -9.61
CA THR A 27 0.44 1.99 -8.39
C THR A 27 1.91 2.30 -8.64
N ASP A 28 2.63 1.50 -9.41
CA ASP A 28 4.03 1.78 -9.77
C ASP A 28 4.17 3.06 -10.59
N LYS A 29 3.24 3.30 -11.53
CA LYS A 29 3.16 4.58 -12.28
C LYS A 29 2.89 5.76 -11.34
N GLU A 30 1.95 5.63 -10.41
CA GLU A 30 1.62 6.69 -9.45
C GLU A 30 2.80 6.97 -8.50
N LEU A 31 3.49 5.93 -8.02
CA LEU A 31 4.71 6.07 -7.24
C LEU A 31 5.81 6.81 -8.00
N LYS A 32 5.97 6.54 -9.30
CA LYS A 32 6.92 7.25 -10.17
C LYS A 32 6.52 8.72 -10.37
N ARG A 33 5.22 9.02 -10.49
CA ARG A 33 4.70 10.39 -10.56
C ARG A 33 4.97 11.16 -9.25
N MET A 34 4.68 10.54 -8.11
CA MET A 34 4.95 11.11 -6.77
C MET A 34 6.45 11.29 -6.51
N LYS A 35 7.31 10.40 -7.04
CA LYS A 35 8.78 10.45 -6.91
C LYS A 35 9.38 11.73 -7.47
N ALA A 36 8.87 12.24 -8.60
CA ALA A 36 9.37 13.47 -9.22
C ALA A 36 9.37 14.67 -8.25
N MET A 37 8.64 14.58 -7.12
CA MET A 37 8.49 15.65 -6.13
C MET A 37 9.38 15.52 -4.87
N ARG A 38 10.00 14.37 -4.55
CA ARG A 38 10.57 14.14 -3.19
C ARG A 38 11.96 13.47 -3.10
N GLY A 39 12.61 13.08 -4.19
CA GLY A 39 14.02 12.62 -4.18
C GLY A 39 14.29 11.22 -3.60
N ASP A 40 13.40 10.65 -2.78
CA ASP A 40 13.54 9.29 -2.24
C ASP A 40 13.35 8.20 -3.32
N LYS A 41 14.05 7.06 -3.18
CA LYS A 41 13.88 5.88 -4.05
C LYS A 41 12.62 5.12 -3.62
N PRO A 42 11.51 5.14 -4.38
CA PRO A 42 10.40 4.28 -4.05
C PRO A 42 10.83 2.83 -4.30
N ALA A 43 10.55 1.96 -3.32
CA ALA A 43 10.44 0.54 -3.62
C ALA A 43 9.23 0.40 -4.56
N GLY A 44 9.46 -0.03 -5.81
CA GLY A 44 8.38 -0.23 -6.78
C GLY A 44 7.27 -1.12 -6.22
N CYS A 45 6.05 -0.98 -6.73
CA CYS A 45 4.94 -1.82 -6.28
C CYS A 45 4.96 -3.17 -7.02
N SER A 46 5.34 -4.25 -6.33
CA SER A 46 5.33 -5.58 -6.94
C SER A 46 3.91 -6.17 -6.97
N ARG A 47 3.63 -6.98 -8.00
CA ARG A 47 2.39 -7.75 -8.09
C ARG A 47 2.18 -8.63 -6.85
N SER A 48 3.25 -9.23 -6.33
CA SER A 48 3.18 -10.09 -5.14
C SER A 48 2.72 -9.33 -3.91
N LEU A 49 3.15 -8.06 -3.73
CA LEU A 49 2.68 -7.22 -2.63
C LEU A 49 1.16 -7.04 -2.69
N ILE A 50 0.63 -6.65 -3.84
CA ILE A 50 -0.82 -6.48 -4.03
C ILE A 50 -1.55 -7.81 -3.79
N GLY A 51 -1.03 -8.91 -4.33
CA GLY A 51 -1.58 -10.24 -4.11
C GLY A 51 -1.66 -10.61 -2.63
N HIS A 52 -0.60 -10.35 -1.86
CA HIS A 52 -0.57 -10.62 -0.42
C HIS A 52 -1.55 -9.74 0.37
N LEU A 53 -1.73 -8.49 -0.04
CA LEU A 53 -2.71 -7.57 0.56
C LEU A 53 -4.15 -8.04 0.28
N MET A 54 -4.43 -8.48 -0.94
CA MET A 54 -5.75 -9.01 -1.33
C MET A 54 -6.07 -10.34 -0.65
N SER A 55 -5.09 -11.26 -0.56
CA SER A 55 -5.28 -12.55 0.10
C SER A 55 -5.27 -12.47 1.62
N GLY A 56 -4.72 -11.38 2.18
CA GLY A 56 -4.51 -11.24 3.62
C GLY A 56 -3.26 -11.94 4.14
N HIS A 57 -2.45 -12.58 3.28
CA HIS A 57 -1.15 -13.13 3.68
C HIS A 57 -0.23 -12.05 4.28
N ARG A 58 -0.38 -10.81 3.81
CA ARG A 58 0.25 -9.63 4.41
C ARG A 58 -0.80 -8.53 4.57
N ASN A 59 -0.73 -7.78 5.66
CA ASN A 59 -1.63 -6.64 5.91
C ASN A 59 -0.85 -5.33 6.13
N THR A 60 0.43 -5.26 5.78
CA THR A 60 1.25 -4.06 5.95
C THR A 60 1.97 -3.67 4.67
N CYS A 61 2.19 -2.38 4.47
CA CYS A 61 3.02 -1.83 3.40
C CYS A 61 3.63 -0.47 3.80
N LEU A 62 4.51 0.05 2.94
CA LEU A 62 5.15 1.34 3.16
C LEU A 62 4.14 2.50 3.02
N PRO A 63 4.34 3.63 3.72
CA PRO A 63 3.41 4.77 3.66
C PRO A 63 3.15 5.32 2.26
N HIS A 64 4.18 5.50 1.45
CA HIS A 64 4.02 5.98 0.07
C HIS A 64 3.25 4.97 -0.79
N THR A 65 3.48 3.67 -0.60
CA THR A 65 2.75 2.62 -1.32
C THR A 65 1.26 2.63 -0.94
N ALA A 66 0.94 2.74 0.36
CA ALA A 66 -0.46 2.83 0.80
C ALA A 66 -1.19 4.01 0.16
N ARG A 67 -0.58 5.21 0.20
CA ARG A 67 -1.14 6.42 -0.41
C ARG A 67 -1.32 6.29 -1.92
N ALA A 68 -0.33 5.72 -2.61
CA ALA A 68 -0.42 5.49 -4.06
C ALA A 68 -1.53 4.48 -4.40
N ILE A 69 -1.71 3.43 -3.60
CA ILE A 69 -2.82 2.48 -3.76
C ILE A 69 -4.16 3.20 -3.57
N GLU A 70 -4.31 4.00 -2.51
CA GLU A 70 -5.55 4.75 -2.24
C GLU A 70 -5.88 5.72 -3.37
N ARG A 71 -4.89 6.46 -3.89
CA ARG A 71 -5.07 7.36 -5.05
C ARG A 71 -5.47 6.64 -6.31
N VAL A 72 -4.82 5.52 -6.64
CA VAL A 72 -5.13 4.73 -7.84
C VAL A 72 -6.52 4.11 -7.76
N LEU A 73 -6.93 3.70 -6.56
CA LEU A 73 -8.27 3.18 -6.30
C LEU A 73 -9.31 4.28 -6.10
N ASP A 74 -8.91 5.55 -6.17
CA ASP A 74 -9.79 6.69 -5.91
C ASP A 74 -10.52 6.53 -4.56
N ALA A 75 -9.75 6.14 -3.54
CA ALA A 75 -10.17 6.08 -2.14
C ALA A 75 -9.59 7.29 -1.40
N PRO A 76 -10.34 7.89 -0.45
CA PRO A 76 -9.79 8.95 0.40
C PRO A 76 -8.58 8.43 1.19
N GLU A 77 -7.54 9.26 1.34
CA GLU A 77 -6.33 8.87 2.08
C GLU A 77 -6.70 8.44 3.51
N GLY A 78 -6.20 7.28 3.95
CA GLY A 78 -6.51 6.70 5.26
C GLY A 78 -7.75 5.79 5.31
N SER A 79 -8.53 5.69 4.23
CA SER A 79 -9.76 4.87 4.21
C SER A 79 -9.49 3.38 4.06
N LEU A 80 -8.38 2.98 3.44
CA LEU A 80 -7.99 1.58 3.26
C LEU A 80 -6.84 1.19 4.19
N PHE A 81 -5.96 2.14 4.48
CA PHE A 81 -4.77 1.92 5.30
C PHE A 81 -4.68 2.90 6.47
N VAL A 82 -4.43 2.38 7.66
CA VAL A 82 -4.19 3.18 8.86
C VAL A 82 -2.71 3.21 9.23
N PRO A 83 -2.20 4.32 9.80
CA PRO A 83 -0.90 4.33 10.46
C PRO A 83 -0.86 3.27 11.55
N GLN A 84 0.21 2.48 11.57
CA GLN A 84 0.47 1.54 12.66
C GLN A 84 1.68 2.06 13.43
N VAL A 85 1.45 2.42 14.70
CA VAL A 85 2.52 2.75 15.64
C VAL A 85 2.93 1.45 16.31
N LEU A 86 4.20 1.09 16.21
CA LEU A 86 4.78 -0.04 16.94
C LEU A 86 5.62 0.52 18.09
N PRO A 87 5.45 0.04 19.34
CA PRO A 87 6.37 0.38 20.41
C PRO A 87 7.74 -0.21 20.07
N VAL A 88 8.76 0.65 19.96
CA VAL A 88 10.15 0.22 19.77
C VAL A 88 10.81 0.17 21.14
N VAL A 89 11.03 -1.03 21.68
CA VAL A 89 11.86 -1.22 22.87
C VAL A 89 13.30 -1.31 22.40
N ARG A 90 14.12 -0.32 22.73
CA ARG A 90 15.57 -0.38 22.51
C ARG A 90 16.19 -1.06 23.72
N ASN A 91 16.79 -2.21 23.52
CA ASN A 91 17.49 -2.91 24.58
C ASN A 91 18.86 -2.23 24.78
N THR A 92 18.91 -1.22 25.65
CA THR A 92 20.17 -0.66 26.14
C THR A 92 20.67 -1.57 27.27
N ALA A 93 21.47 -2.57 26.92
CA ALA A 93 22.28 -3.29 27.89
C ALA A 93 23.34 -2.33 28.46
N ALA A 94 23.47 -2.31 29.79
CA ALA A 94 24.48 -1.58 30.54
C ALA A 94 25.72 -2.45 30.74
#